data_AF-A0A1X7SFI6-F1
#
_entry.id   AF-A0A1X7SFI6-F1
#
_cell.length_a   1.000
_cell.length_b   1.000
_cell.length_c   1.000
_cell.angle_alpha   90.00
_cell.angle_beta   90.00
_cell.angle_gamma   90.00
#
_symmetry.space_group_name_H-M   'P 1'
#
loop_
_entity.id
_entity.type
_entity.pdbx_description
1 polymer ?
#
loop_
_entity_poly.entity_id
_entity_poly.type
_entity_poly.pdbx_seq_one_letter_code
_entity_poly.pdbx_strand_id
1 'polypeptide(L)'
;MYDHVKDILDGICLEARKEMQDMDQEKLGSWQRAVTCGDAGSDNLCQDDIYEGTSKAAEGFGANEVFKLMVKDQMNVECHIQDGDSTSENVVLKHFPLCRVLRCGNHVAKNHAIKLDKLRKLKEMTTNDGVRVECYCKGKKHAKHCGCLTEKFIRKAKASFQMCLTN
;
A
#
# COMPACT_ATOMS: atom_id res chain seq x y z
N MET A 1 9.82 0.86 -16.05
CA MET A 1 10.88 1.37 -15.16
C MET A 1 12.18 1.08 -15.87
N TYR A 2 13.06 2.06 -16.09
CA TYR A 2 14.32 1.83 -16.82
C TYR A 2 15.15 0.77 -16.09
N ASP A 3 15.66 -0.25 -16.79
CA ASP A 3 16.34 -1.40 -16.18
C ASP A 3 17.49 -0.98 -15.26
N HIS A 4 18.23 0.07 -15.65
CA HIS A 4 19.27 0.67 -14.82
C HIS A 4 18.77 1.22 -13.47
N VAL A 5 17.57 1.81 -13.43
CA VAL A 5 16.98 2.31 -12.18
C VAL A 5 16.53 1.13 -11.31
N LYS A 6 16.03 0.07 -11.94
CA LYS A 6 15.69 -1.17 -11.25
C LYS A 6 16.92 -1.81 -10.61
N ASP A 7 18.03 -1.92 -11.32
CA ASP A 7 19.26 -2.53 -10.80
C ASP A 7 19.86 -1.75 -9.62
N ILE A 8 19.80 -0.41 -9.66
CA ILE A 8 20.20 0.42 -8.52
C ILE A 8 19.31 0.15 -7.31
N LEU A 9 17.99 0.17 -7.51
CA LEU A 9 17.03 -0.04 -6.42
C LEU A 9 17.15 -1.45 -5.83
N ASP A 10 17.30 -2.46 -6.68
CA ASP A 10 17.50 -3.84 -6.28
C ASP A 10 18.82 -3.99 -5.50
N GLY A 11 19.90 -3.35 -5.94
CA GLY A 11 21.18 -3.30 -5.23
C GLY A 11 21.07 -2.68 -3.83
N ILE A 12 20.38 -1.54 -3.70
CA ILE A 12 20.12 -0.89 -2.40
C ILE A 12 19.29 -1.82 -1.50
N CYS A 13 18.27 -2.49 -2.04
CA CYS A 13 17.43 -3.42 -1.28
C CYS A 13 18.20 -4.67 -0.81
N LEU A 14 19.13 -5.17 -1.64
CA LEU A 14 19.96 -6.34 -1.32
C LEU A 14 21.02 -6.02 -0.25
N GLU A 15 21.65 -4.86 -0.31
CA GLU A 15 22.63 -4.47 0.71
C GLU A 15 21.94 -4.13 2.04
N ALA A 16 20.83 -3.39 2.03
CA ALA A 16 20.02 -3.14 3.22
C ALA A 16 19.50 -4.45 3.86
N ARG A 17 19.22 -5.48 3.04
CA ARG A 17 18.87 -6.82 3.52
C ARG A 17 20.02 -7.46 4.28
N LYS A 18 21.24 -7.48 3.73
CA LYS A 18 22.41 -8.05 4.40
C LYS A 18 22.72 -7.31 5.71
N GLU A 19 22.67 -5.99 5.68
CA GLU A 19 22.89 -5.16 6.88
C GLU A 19 21.88 -5.47 7.98
N MET A 20 20.60 -5.69 7.64
CA MET A 20 19.59 -6.11 8.61
C MET A 20 19.81 -7.55 9.12
N GLN A 21 20.29 -8.47 8.27
CA GLN A 21 20.62 -9.84 8.68
C GLN A 21 21.76 -9.89 9.70
N ASP A 22 22.75 -9.01 9.54
CA ASP A 22 23.94 -8.95 10.41
C ASP A 22 23.73 -8.09 11.67
N MET A 23 22.61 -7.37 11.77
CA MET A 23 22.35 -6.45 12.88
C MET A 23 21.77 -7.17 14.10
N ASP A 24 22.31 -6.85 15.28
CA ASP A 24 21.79 -7.38 16.55
C ASP A 24 20.30 -7.03 16.76
N GLN A 25 19.53 -8.00 17.24
CA GLN A 25 18.08 -7.88 17.33
C GLN A 25 17.65 -6.76 18.28
N GLU A 26 18.38 -6.51 19.37
CA GLU A 26 18.04 -5.42 20.29
C GLU A 26 18.18 -4.03 19.62
N LYS A 27 19.09 -3.90 18.64
CA LYS A 27 19.25 -2.66 17.85
C LYS A 27 18.18 -2.48 16.77
N LEU A 28 17.66 -3.58 16.22
CA LEU A 28 16.57 -3.54 15.23
C LEU A 28 15.24 -3.04 15.84
N GLY A 29 14.99 -3.30 17.13
CA GLY A 29 13.79 -2.83 17.83
C GLY A 29 12.49 -3.25 17.13
N SER A 30 11.59 -2.30 16.83
CA SER A 30 10.32 -2.61 16.13
C SER A 30 10.50 -3.15 14.70
N TRP A 31 11.71 -3.01 14.13
CA TRP A 31 12.08 -3.49 12.80
C TRP A 31 12.52 -4.96 12.79
N GLN A 32 12.59 -5.62 13.95
CA GLN A 32 12.87 -7.06 14.06
C GLN A 32 11.95 -7.92 13.19
N ARG A 33 10.74 -7.44 12.89
CA ARG A 33 9.78 -8.09 12.00
C ARG A 33 9.93 -7.67 10.53
N ALA A 34 11.06 -7.14 10.08
CA ALA A 34 11.31 -6.85 8.68
C ALA A 34 11.86 -8.10 7.99
N VAL A 35 11.08 -8.72 7.09
CA VAL A 35 11.59 -9.81 6.25
C VAL A 35 11.63 -9.38 4.82
N THR A 36 12.74 -9.73 4.20
CA THR A 36 13.03 -9.46 2.82
C THR A 36 12.78 -10.71 1.97
N CYS A 37 11.60 -10.76 1.36
CA CYS A 37 11.41 -11.41 0.08
C CYS A 37 10.60 -10.43 -0.76
N GLY A 38 11.22 -9.93 -1.84
CA GLY A 38 10.59 -9.02 -2.80
C GLY A 38 9.56 -9.70 -3.69
N ASP A 39 9.21 -10.96 -3.42
CA ASP A 39 8.40 -11.78 -4.30
C ASP A 39 7.21 -12.38 -3.54
N ALA A 40 6.15 -11.59 -3.44
CA ALA A 40 4.78 -12.12 -3.41
C ALA A 40 4.21 -12.23 -4.85
N GLY A 41 5.09 -12.42 -5.84
CA GLY A 41 4.75 -12.90 -7.18
C GLY A 41 4.84 -14.43 -7.20
N SER A 42 4.12 -15.08 -8.12
CA SER A 42 4.07 -16.54 -8.33
C SER A 42 5.41 -17.23 -8.65
N ASP A 43 6.50 -16.49 -8.58
CA ASP A 43 7.78 -16.89 -9.13
C ASP A 43 8.63 -17.34 -7.94
N ASN A 44 8.72 -18.66 -7.78
CA ASN A 44 9.54 -19.35 -6.78
C ASN A 44 11.04 -19.05 -7.00
N LEU A 45 11.47 -17.82 -6.74
CA LEU A 45 12.83 -17.33 -6.96
C LEU A 45 13.70 -17.37 -5.68
N CYS A 46 13.09 -17.50 -4.50
CA CYS A 46 13.82 -17.52 -3.24
C CYS A 46 14.09 -18.97 -2.79
N GLN A 47 15.33 -19.44 -2.88
CA GLN A 47 15.80 -20.72 -2.33
C GLN A 47 16.49 -20.57 -0.95
N ASP A 48 16.64 -19.33 -0.46
CA ASP A 48 17.30 -19.06 0.82
C ASP A 48 16.34 -19.15 2.02
N ASP A 49 16.90 -19.45 3.20
CA ASP A 49 16.18 -19.53 4.46
C ASP A 49 15.36 -18.26 4.73
N ILE A 50 14.04 -18.43 4.75
CA ILE A 50 13.08 -17.36 5.00
C ILE A 50 13.09 -17.05 6.49
N TYR A 51 13.55 -15.84 6.84
CA TYR A 51 13.52 -15.33 8.22
C TYR A 51 12.09 -14.91 8.62
N GLU A 52 11.79 -14.76 9.91
CA GLU A 52 10.42 -14.43 10.39
C GLU A 52 10.14 -12.91 10.48
N GLY A 53 9.02 -12.45 9.87
CA GLY A 53 8.62 -11.04 9.76
C GLY A 53 7.80 -10.69 8.51
N THR A 54 7.48 -9.41 8.32
CA THR A 54 6.58 -8.82 7.31
C THR A 54 7.32 -7.92 6.32
N SER A 55 6.94 -7.96 5.04
CA SER A 55 7.49 -7.12 3.96
C SER A 55 7.40 -5.61 4.24
N LYS A 56 6.33 -5.17 4.93
CA LYS A 56 6.09 -3.76 5.28
C LYS A 56 7.15 -3.15 6.20
N ALA A 57 7.70 -3.96 7.10
CA ALA A 57 8.75 -3.47 7.98
C ALA A 57 10.09 -3.31 7.24
N ALA A 58 10.36 -4.13 6.21
CA ALA A 58 11.53 -3.93 5.35
C ALA A 58 11.42 -2.66 4.50
N GLU A 59 10.24 -2.37 3.96
CA GLU A 59 9.97 -1.10 3.24
C GLU A 59 10.20 0.12 4.13
N GLY A 60 9.73 0.08 5.39
CA GLY A 60 9.94 1.17 6.33
C GLY A 60 11.41 1.33 6.77
N PHE A 61 12.18 0.25 6.87
CA PHE A 61 13.63 0.33 7.11
C PHE A 61 14.37 0.96 5.93
N GLY A 62 14.08 0.51 4.70
CA GLY A 62 14.64 1.10 3.48
C GLY A 62 14.30 2.59 3.35
N ALA A 63 13.05 2.97 3.61
CA ALA A 63 12.64 4.37 3.65
C ALA A 63 13.41 5.18 4.70
N ASN A 64 13.70 4.59 5.87
CA ASN A 64 14.44 5.26 6.94
C ASN A 64 15.89 5.56 6.52
N GLU A 65 16.58 4.63 5.86
CA GLU A 65 17.94 4.88 5.37
C GLU A 65 17.98 5.92 4.25
N VAL A 66 17.01 5.88 3.32
CA VAL A 66 16.87 6.91 2.28
C VAL A 66 16.66 8.29 2.90
N PHE A 67 15.76 8.44 3.87
CA PHE A 67 15.51 9.74 4.50
C PHE A 67 16.69 10.25 5.33
N LYS A 68 17.46 9.37 5.99
CA LYS A 68 18.72 9.77 6.64
C LYS A 68 19.71 10.39 5.64
N LEU A 69 19.86 9.78 4.46
CA LEU A 69 20.73 10.31 3.40
C LEU A 69 20.22 11.66 2.89
N MET A 70 18.90 11.79 2.68
CA MET A 70 18.30 13.06 2.26
C MET A 70 18.52 14.19 3.29
N VAL A 71 18.42 13.89 4.60
CA VAL A 71 18.75 14.85 5.67
C VAL A 71 20.23 15.23 5.62
N LYS A 72 21.13 14.26 5.43
CA LYS A 72 22.57 14.50 5.30
C LYS A 72 22.90 15.42 4.12
N ASP A 73 22.17 15.25 3.02
CA ASP A 73 22.32 16.05 1.80
C ASP A 73 21.53 17.38 1.85
N GLN A 74 20.98 17.74 3.03
CA GLN A 74 20.22 18.98 3.28
C GLN A 74 19.00 19.15 2.34
N MET A 75 18.42 18.04 1.89
CA MET A 75 17.21 18.06 1.09
C MET A 75 16.00 18.38 1.96
N ASN A 76 15.01 19.06 1.38
CA ASN A 76 13.72 19.28 2.01
C ASN A 76 12.66 18.39 1.34
N VAL A 77 11.85 17.70 2.14
CA VAL A 77 10.71 16.91 1.65
C VAL A 77 9.43 17.64 2.03
N GLU A 78 8.83 18.33 1.06
CA GLU A 78 7.58 19.08 1.28
C GLU A 78 6.36 18.15 1.34
N CYS A 79 6.34 17.08 0.55
CA CYS A 79 5.25 16.12 0.55
C CYS A 79 5.70 14.68 0.30
N HIS A 80 4.95 13.74 0.87
CA HIS A 80 5.13 12.31 0.70
C HIS A 80 3.81 11.66 0.31
N ILE A 81 3.76 11.02 -0.86
CA ILE A 81 2.55 10.39 -1.39
C ILE A 81 2.63 8.88 -1.15
N GLN A 82 1.76 8.36 -0.29
CA GLN A 82 1.75 6.94 0.13
C GLN A 82 0.41 6.25 -0.18
N ASP A 83 0.40 4.93 -0.20
CA ASP A 83 -0.77 4.11 -0.54
C ASP A 83 -1.77 3.89 0.61
N GLY A 84 -1.34 4.11 1.86
CA GLY A 84 -2.03 3.44 2.95
C GLY A 84 -1.25 3.29 4.24
N ASP A 85 0.08 3.25 4.15
CA ASP A 85 0.91 2.54 5.10
C ASP A 85 1.47 3.39 6.25
N SER A 86 1.06 3.10 7.49
CA SER A 86 1.50 3.86 8.68
C SER A 86 2.99 3.75 8.96
N THR A 87 3.65 2.71 8.47
CA THR A 87 5.10 2.51 8.59
C THR A 87 5.87 3.58 7.81
N SER A 88 5.47 3.87 6.57
CA SER A 88 6.10 4.92 5.74
C SER A 88 5.85 6.33 6.31
N GLU A 89 4.64 6.58 6.81
CA GLU A 89 4.25 7.84 7.44
C GLU A 89 5.09 8.16 8.68
N ASN A 90 5.24 7.20 9.59
CA ASN A 90 6.03 7.39 10.80
C ASN A 90 7.50 7.69 10.48
N VAL A 91 8.04 7.04 9.45
CA VAL A 91 9.43 7.19 9.06
C VAL A 91 9.69 8.54 8.38
N VAL A 92 8.80 9.00 7.49
CA VAL A 92 8.96 10.32 6.86
C VAL A 92 8.79 11.45 7.86
N LEU A 93 7.82 11.36 8.77
CA LEU A 93 7.57 12.40 9.77
C LEU A 93 8.66 12.45 10.85
N LYS A 94 9.36 11.34 11.09
CA LYS A 94 10.54 11.31 11.98
C LYS A 94 11.68 12.18 11.46
N HIS A 95 11.94 12.18 10.15
CA HIS A 95 13.06 12.93 9.53
C HIS A 95 12.62 14.30 9.01
N PHE A 96 11.37 14.42 8.55
CA PHE A 96 10.78 15.62 7.96
C PHE A 96 9.43 15.93 8.63
N PRO A 97 9.44 16.51 9.84
CA PRO A 97 8.22 16.73 10.63
C PRO A 97 7.24 17.73 10.01
N LEU A 98 7.71 18.53 9.05
CA LEU A 98 6.88 19.49 8.30
C LEU A 98 6.36 18.91 6.96
N CYS A 99 6.72 17.67 6.63
CA CYS A 99 6.29 17.01 5.40
C CYS A 99 4.78 16.76 5.41
N ARG A 100 4.11 17.13 4.32
CA ARG A 100 2.69 16.81 4.10
C ARG A 100 2.55 15.38 3.60
N VAL A 101 1.93 14.54 4.40
CA VAL A 101 1.65 13.16 4.03
C VAL A 101 0.31 13.10 3.29
N LEU A 102 0.35 12.62 2.05
CA LEU A 102 -0.79 12.55 1.13
C LEU A 102 -1.06 11.10 0.75
N ARG A 103 -2.32 10.78 0.44
CA ARG A 103 -2.70 9.48 -0.11
C ARG A 103 -2.60 9.46 -1.62
N CYS A 104 -2.02 8.41 -2.18
CA CYS A 104 -1.92 8.19 -3.61
C CYS A 104 -3.32 8.02 -4.21
N GLY A 105 -3.77 9.00 -5.01
CA GLY A 105 -5.11 9.00 -5.63
C GLY A 105 -5.42 7.72 -6.40
N ASN A 106 -4.43 7.13 -7.10
CA ASN A 106 -4.61 5.86 -7.80
C ASN A 106 -4.88 4.68 -6.85
N HIS A 107 -4.16 4.60 -5.71
CA HIS A 107 -4.41 3.58 -4.70
C HIS A 107 -5.77 3.77 -4.02
N VAL A 108 -6.15 5.01 -3.72
CA VAL A 108 -7.48 5.31 -3.17
C VAL A 108 -8.58 4.93 -4.16
N ALA A 109 -8.45 5.29 -5.43
CA ALA A 109 -9.41 4.91 -6.48
C ALA A 109 -9.49 3.38 -6.69
N LYS A 110 -8.34 2.69 -6.65
CA LYS A 110 -8.29 1.21 -6.69
C LYS A 110 -9.02 0.59 -5.50
N ASN A 111 -8.77 1.10 -4.29
CA ASN A 111 -9.44 0.64 -3.07
C ASN A 111 -10.95 0.92 -3.11
N HIS A 112 -11.37 2.07 -3.63
CA HIS A 112 -12.77 2.38 -3.86
C HIS A 112 -13.43 1.38 -4.83
N ALA A 113 -12.78 1.06 -5.95
CA ALA A 113 -13.26 0.07 -6.90
C ALA A 113 -13.40 -1.34 -6.28
N ILE A 114 -12.45 -1.75 -5.45
CA ILE A 114 -12.50 -3.02 -4.70
C ILE A 114 -13.71 -3.04 -3.76
N LYS A 115 -13.98 -1.94 -3.04
CA LYS A 115 -15.16 -1.83 -2.17
C LYS A 115 -16.47 -1.94 -2.97
N LEU A 116 -16.57 -1.25 -4.11
CA LEU A 116 -17.74 -1.36 -4.98
C LEU A 116 -17.93 -2.76 -5.55
N ASP A 117 -16.84 -3.47 -5.88
CA ASP A 117 -16.91 -4.86 -6.35
C ASP A 117 -17.41 -5.82 -5.27
N LYS A 118 -16.98 -5.62 -4.01
CA LYS A 118 -17.51 -6.37 -2.86
C LYS A 118 -19.01 -6.08 -2.67
N LEU A 119 -19.41 -4.81 -2.68
CA LEU A 119 -20.82 -4.41 -2.55
C LEU A 119 -21.69 -4.98 -3.67
N ARG A 120 -21.20 -4.99 -4.91
CA ARG A 120 -21.89 -5.57 -6.07
C ARG A 120 -22.28 -7.04 -5.86
N LYS A 121 -21.47 -7.79 -5.11
CA LYS A 121 -21.70 -9.22 -4.84
C LYS A 121 -22.70 -9.46 -3.71
N LEU A 122 -22.97 -8.47 -2.87
CA LEU A 122 -23.90 -8.58 -1.76
C LEU A 122 -25.35 -8.43 -2.25
N LYS A 123 -26.23 -9.30 -1.76
CA LYS A 123 -27.69 -9.23 -2.01
C LYS A 123 -28.44 -8.52 -0.89
N GLU A 124 -27.84 -8.43 0.28
CA GLU A 124 -28.34 -7.71 1.44
C GLU A 124 -27.16 -7.28 2.31
N MET A 125 -27.32 -6.16 3.02
CA MET A 125 -26.35 -5.67 4.00
C MET A 125 -27.05 -4.82 5.06
N THR A 126 -26.47 -4.74 6.25
CA THR A 126 -26.88 -3.78 7.28
C THR A 126 -25.84 -2.68 7.32
N THR A 127 -26.29 -1.44 7.20
CA THR A 127 -25.43 -0.25 7.34
C THR A 127 -25.03 -0.05 8.80
N ASN A 128 -24.00 0.77 9.04
CA ASN A 128 -23.55 1.06 10.40
C ASN A 128 -24.64 1.69 11.28
N ASP A 129 -25.60 2.38 10.65
CA ASP A 129 -26.75 3.01 11.32
C ASP A 129 -27.90 2.01 11.57
N GLY A 130 -27.66 0.71 11.38
CA GLY A 130 -28.65 -0.36 11.60
C GLY A 130 -29.67 -0.53 10.47
N VAL A 131 -29.61 0.28 9.40
CA VAL A 131 -30.55 0.18 8.28
C VAL A 131 -30.20 -1.03 7.41
N ARG A 132 -31.16 -1.92 7.22
CA ARG A 132 -31.06 -3.07 6.31
C ARG A 132 -31.35 -2.63 4.87
N VAL A 133 -30.42 -2.91 3.97
CA VAL A 133 -30.50 -2.60 2.55
C VAL A 133 -30.47 -3.91 1.76
N GLU A 134 -31.42 -4.07 0.84
CA GLU A 134 -31.47 -5.25 -0.04
C GLU A 134 -31.33 -4.85 -1.51
N CYS A 135 -30.68 -5.74 -2.27
CA CYS A 135 -30.59 -5.61 -3.71
C CYS A 135 -31.98 -5.81 -4.33
N TYR A 136 -32.39 -4.86 -5.18
CA TYR A 136 -33.64 -4.94 -5.92
C TYR A 136 -33.81 -6.24 -6.74
N CYS A 137 -32.70 -6.83 -7.19
CA CYS A 137 -32.70 -8.08 -7.94
C CYS A 137 -32.63 -9.33 -7.07
N LYS A 138 -32.79 -9.24 -5.74
CA LYS A 138 -32.78 -10.42 -4.88
C LYS A 138 -33.85 -11.42 -5.34
N GLY A 139 -33.43 -12.68 -5.53
CA GLY A 139 -34.30 -13.74 -6.06
C GLY A 139 -34.59 -13.68 -7.56
N LYS A 140 -34.02 -12.73 -8.31
CA LYS A 140 -34.22 -12.57 -9.77
C LYS A 140 -32.89 -12.49 -10.50
N LYS A 141 -32.88 -12.75 -11.81
CA LYS A 141 -31.72 -12.44 -12.67
C LYS A 141 -31.66 -10.93 -12.91
N HIS A 142 -30.45 -10.39 -12.99
CA HIS A 142 -30.26 -8.97 -13.31
C HIS A 142 -30.75 -8.67 -14.73
N ALA A 143 -31.71 -7.76 -14.84
CA ALA A 143 -32.11 -7.17 -16.12
C ALA A 143 -31.11 -6.10 -16.58
N LYS A 144 -31.09 -5.78 -17.88
CA LYS A 144 -30.15 -4.82 -18.49
C LYS A 144 -30.16 -3.43 -17.83
N HIS A 145 -31.29 -3.03 -17.25
CA HIS A 145 -31.51 -1.70 -16.65
C HIS A 145 -31.92 -1.78 -15.17
N CYS A 146 -31.51 -2.84 -14.46
CA CYS A 146 -31.92 -3.05 -13.06
C CYS A 146 -31.29 -2.10 -12.03
N GLY A 147 -30.41 -1.18 -12.45
CA GLY A 147 -29.77 -0.20 -11.57
C GLY A 147 -28.69 -0.76 -10.64
N CYS A 148 -28.46 -2.07 -10.62
CA CYS A 148 -27.40 -2.67 -9.81
C CYS A 148 -26.00 -2.29 -10.32
N LEU A 149 -25.02 -2.30 -9.41
CA LEU A 149 -23.62 -2.00 -9.72
C LEU A 149 -23.12 -2.93 -10.84
N THR A 150 -22.75 -2.35 -11.98
CA THR A 150 -22.16 -3.09 -13.10
C THR A 150 -20.65 -2.94 -13.11
N GLU A 151 -19.95 -3.85 -13.78
CA GLU A 151 -18.51 -3.71 -13.96
C GLU A 151 -18.14 -2.42 -14.70
N LYS A 152 -18.94 -2.05 -15.72
CA LYS A 152 -18.78 -0.79 -16.45
C LYS A 152 -18.92 0.41 -15.52
N PHE A 153 -19.90 0.39 -14.60
CA PHE A 153 -20.04 1.42 -13.58
C PHE A 153 -18.81 1.49 -12.68
N ILE A 154 -18.32 0.36 -12.15
CA ILE A 154 -17.15 0.33 -11.25
C ILE A 154 -15.90 0.85 -11.95
N ARG A 155 -15.67 0.47 -13.21
CA ARG A 155 -14.54 0.97 -14.02
C ARG A 155 -14.64 2.49 -14.21
N LYS A 156 -15.83 3.01 -14.52
CA LYS A 156 -16.05 4.45 -14.65
C LYS A 156 -15.85 5.17 -13.32
N ALA A 157 -16.42 4.64 -12.23
CA ALA A 157 -16.26 5.18 -10.89
C ALA A 157 -14.78 5.26 -10.52
N LYS A 158 -13.98 4.20 -10.74
CA LYS A 158 -12.52 4.21 -10.54
C LYS A 158 -11.83 5.34 -11.32
N ALA A 159 -12.18 5.52 -12.59
CA ALA A 159 -11.55 6.51 -13.48
C ALA A 159 -11.97 7.95 -13.15
N SER A 160 -13.20 8.15 -12.69
CA SER A 160 -13.74 9.47 -12.34
C SER A 160 -13.55 9.84 -10.86
N PHE A 161 -13.00 8.93 -10.04
CA PHE A 161 -12.78 9.16 -8.62
C PHE A 161 -11.54 10.04 -8.44
N GLN A 162 -11.76 11.34 -8.29
CA GLN A 162 -10.71 12.32 -8.02
C GLN A 162 -10.91 12.87 -6.61
N MET A 163 -9.86 12.77 -5.78
CA MET A 163 -9.80 13.44 -4.49
C MET A 163 -8.35 13.69 -4.09
N CYS A 164 -8.09 14.87 -3.56
CA CYS A 164 -6.88 15.15 -2.80
C CYS A 164 -7.22 14.88 -1.33
N LEU A 165 -6.72 13.77 -0.78
CA LEU A 165 -6.83 13.49 0.63
C LEU A 165 -5.54 13.96 1.32
N THR A 166 -5.68 15.00 2.14
CA THR A 166 -4.73 15.31 3.20
C THR A 166 -5.10 14.47 4.41
N ASN A 167 -4.12 13.88 5.09
CA ASN A 167 -4.34 13.34 6.44
C ASN A 167 -4.76 14.45 7.40
#